data_AF-A0A6G1IUZ2-F1
#
_entry.id   AF-A0A6G1IUZ2-F1
#
_cell.length_a   1.000
_cell.length_b   1.000
_cell.length_c   1.000
_cell.angle_alpha   90.00
_cell.angle_beta   90.00
_cell.angle_gamma   90.00
#
_symmetry.space_group_name_H-M   'P 1'
#
loop_
_entity.id
_entity.type
_entity.pdbx_description
1 polymer ?
#
loop_
_entity_poly.entity_id
_entity_poly.type
_entity_poly.pdbx_seq_one_letter_code
_entity_poly.pdbx_strand_id
1 'polypeptide(L)'
;STGTAPKTTATASTTTSGTATTTHKQQPYSSDPFAPNYRKIFPWSEQEKAEFIATWPLPLPPNFWVVHESVEFGEYMRPTKQLQVLLRRRGLEDKFSRIMTGRDDEVEGELGTTQTETQPLDNEKEKIYEKARKLLMEADEGGELLERAEEIWRNAKVRLQSLEGKIGVERLLEVGDVVGYNWIRM
;
A
#
# COMPACT_ATOMS: atom_id res chain seq x y z
N SER A 1 -24.23 56.78 -44.41
CA SER A 1 -24.91 55.53 -44.06
C SER A 1 -24.68 54.47 -45.11
N THR A 2 -24.42 53.23 -44.67
CA THR A 2 -24.48 51.93 -45.39
C THR A 2 -23.66 51.81 -46.69
N GLY A 3 -22.63 50.96 -46.86
CA GLY A 3 -22.33 49.66 -46.26
C GLY A 3 -22.72 48.54 -47.23
N THR A 4 -21.75 47.93 -47.95
CA THR A 4 -21.89 46.59 -48.55
C THR A 4 -20.51 45.96 -48.82
N ALA A 5 -20.34 44.72 -48.34
CA ALA A 5 -19.14 43.88 -48.44
C ALA A 5 -19.04 43.10 -49.77
N PRO A 6 -17.86 42.55 -50.13
CA PRO A 6 -17.77 41.41 -51.01
C PRO A 6 -17.38 40.11 -50.28
N LYS A 7 -18.29 39.15 -50.50
CA LYS A 7 -18.22 37.69 -50.47
C LYS A 7 -16.83 37.12 -50.80
N THR A 8 -16.29 36.25 -49.95
CA THR A 8 -15.18 35.35 -50.30
C THR A 8 -15.54 33.91 -49.94
N THR A 9 -15.39 33.05 -50.94
CA THR A 9 -15.71 31.62 -51.00
C THR A 9 -14.79 30.82 -50.07
N ALA A 10 -15.36 30.00 -49.19
CA ALA A 10 -14.61 29.10 -48.32
C ALA A 10 -14.28 27.79 -49.07
N THR A 11 -12.99 27.53 -49.27
CA THR A 11 -12.48 26.24 -49.76
C THR A 11 -12.38 25.28 -48.58
N ALA A 12 -13.17 24.22 -48.61
CA ALA A 12 -13.10 23.13 -47.64
C ALA A 12 -11.74 22.42 -47.75
N SER A 13 -10.94 22.49 -46.69
CA SER A 13 -9.76 21.66 -46.51
C SER A 13 -10.13 20.51 -45.58
N THR A 14 -10.26 19.33 -46.16
CA THR A 14 -10.49 18.07 -45.45
C THR A 14 -9.22 17.72 -44.67
N THR A 15 -9.17 18.05 -43.38
CA THR A 15 -8.10 17.62 -42.49
C THR A 15 -8.29 16.14 -42.19
N THR A 16 -7.50 15.30 -42.85
CA THR A 16 -7.33 13.90 -42.47
C THR A 16 -6.61 13.86 -41.12
N SER A 17 -7.35 13.62 -40.04
CA SER A 17 -6.76 13.32 -38.73
C SER A 17 -5.98 12.01 -38.83
N GLY A 18 -4.68 12.13 -39.08
CA GLY A 18 -3.74 11.04 -38.87
C GLY A 18 -3.74 10.69 -37.39
N THR A 19 -4.26 9.51 -37.05
CA THR A 19 -4.12 8.92 -35.72
C THR A 19 -2.62 8.77 -35.44
N ALA A 20 -2.06 9.74 -34.72
CA ALA A 20 -0.71 9.63 -34.19
C ALA A 20 -0.71 8.48 -33.17
N THR A 21 -0.16 7.34 -33.56
CA THR A 21 0.16 6.27 -32.63
C THR A 21 1.30 6.77 -31.76
N THR A 22 0.99 7.44 -30.65
CA THR A 22 1.96 7.74 -29.61
C THR A 22 2.46 6.41 -29.07
N THR A 23 3.66 6.01 -29.49
CA THR A 23 4.43 4.96 -28.83
C THR A 23 4.65 5.43 -27.39
N HIS A 24 3.82 4.96 -26.46
CA HIS A 24 4.04 5.19 -25.03
C HIS A 24 5.39 4.57 -24.68
N LYS A 25 6.44 5.38 -24.60
CA LYS A 25 7.64 5.00 -23.87
C LYS A 25 7.16 4.71 -22.46
N GLN A 26 7.12 3.43 -22.09
CA GLN A 26 6.83 3.02 -20.72
C GLN A 26 7.81 3.76 -19.82
N GLN A 27 7.30 4.66 -18.97
CA GLN A 27 8.16 5.34 -18.01
C GLN A 27 8.76 4.27 -17.08
N PRO A 28 10.08 4.35 -16.79
CA PRO A 28 10.71 3.40 -15.88
C PRO A 28 10.00 3.43 -14.53
N TYR A 29 9.67 2.25 -14.00
CA TYR A 29 8.97 2.14 -12.72
C TYR A 29 9.75 2.84 -11.60
N SER A 30 9.01 3.48 -10.69
CA SER A 30 9.58 4.19 -9.54
C SER A 30 9.47 3.34 -8.28
N SER A 31 10.47 3.44 -7.40
CA SER A 31 10.40 2.89 -6.03
C SER A 31 9.79 3.88 -5.03
N ASP A 32 9.48 5.11 -5.45
CA ASP A 32 8.79 6.10 -4.63
C ASP A 32 7.29 5.75 -4.55
N PRO A 33 6.74 5.46 -3.36
CA PRO A 33 5.33 5.11 -3.20
C PRO A 33 4.35 6.26 -3.48
N PHE A 34 4.84 7.49 -3.69
CA PHE A 34 4.02 8.63 -4.14
C PHE A 34 4.03 8.79 -5.66
N ALA A 35 4.88 8.07 -6.39
CA ALA A 35 4.93 8.15 -7.84
C ALA A 35 3.74 7.40 -8.47
N PRO A 36 3.16 7.93 -9.57
CA PRO A 36 2.01 7.29 -10.24
C PRO A 36 2.36 5.92 -10.85
N ASN A 37 3.63 5.67 -11.15
CA ASN A 37 4.15 4.41 -11.67
C ASN A 37 4.95 3.62 -10.61
N TYR A 38 4.55 3.72 -9.34
CA TYR A 38 5.20 3.01 -8.25
C TYR A 38 5.14 1.49 -8.45
N ARG A 39 6.29 0.83 -8.27
CA ARG A 39 6.43 -0.62 -8.22
C ARG A 39 7.32 -1.00 -7.05
N LYS A 40 6.91 -2.02 -6.29
CA LYS A 40 7.77 -2.60 -5.26
C LYS A 40 8.75 -3.56 -5.95
N ILE A 41 9.99 -3.13 -6.07
CA ILE A 41 11.09 -3.94 -6.61
C ILE A 41 12.03 -4.26 -5.46
N PHE A 42 12.34 -5.54 -5.27
CA PHE A 42 13.33 -5.92 -4.26
C PHE A 42 14.73 -5.69 -4.84
N PRO A 43 15.66 -5.07 -4.09
CA PRO A 43 17.03 -4.82 -4.58
C PRO A 43 17.89 -6.09 -4.60
N TRP A 44 17.27 -7.27 -4.48
CA TRP A 44 17.94 -8.56 -4.40
C TRP A 44 18.29 -9.06 -5.79
N SER A 45 19.51 -9.57 -5.92
CA SER A 45 19.96 -10.34 -7.07
C SER A 45 19.14 -11.62 -7.24
N GLU A 46 19.17 -12.20 -8.44
CA GLU A 46 18.53 -13.50 -8.71
C GLU A 46 19.10 -14.61 -7.81
N GLN A 47 20.37 -14.50 -7.40
CA GLN A 47 20.97 -15.42 -6.44
C GLN A 47 20.34 -15.28 -5.05
N GLU A 48 20.24 -14.06 -4.50
CA GLU A 48 19.60 -13.83 -3.19
C GLU A 48 18.13 -14.26 -3.20
N LYS A 49 17.42 -14.01 -4.31
CA LYS A 49 16.05 -14.48 -4.52
C LYS A 49 15.95 -16.01 -4.52
N ALA A 50 16.90 -16.70 -5.16
CA ALA A 50 16.95 -18.16 -5.17
C ALA A 50 17.32 -18.74 -3.79
N GLU A 51 18.27 -18.12 -3.09
CA GLU A 51 18.66 -18.50 -1.73
C GLU A 51 17.51 -18.33 -0.75
N PHE A 52 16.72 -17.25 -0.87
CA PHE A 52 15.51 -17.07 -0.07
C PHE A 52 14.49 -18.18 -0.30
N ILE A 53 14.24 -18.57 -1.56
CA ILE A 53 13.34 -19.69 -1.88
C ILE A 53 13.87 -20.99 -1.30
N ALA A 54 15.18 -21.25 -1.43
CA ALA A 54 15.80 -22.48 -0.97
C ALA A 54 15.83 -22.61 0.57
N THR A 55 15.90 -21.50 1.29
CA THR A 55 15.97 -21.47 2.76
C THR A 55 14.61 -21.27 3.44
N TRP A 56 13.55 -20.98 2.68
CA TRP A 56 12.21 -20.81 3.24
C TRP A 56 11.70 -22.15 3.82
N PRO A 57 11.16 -22.16 5.05
CA PRO A 57 10.79 -23.41 5.74
C PRO A 57 9.58 -24.14 5.12
N LEU A 58 8.85 -23.48 4.23
CA LEU A 58 7.69 -24.02 3.54
C LEU A 58 7.89 -23.89 2.03
N PRO A 59 7.30 -24.77 1.21
CA PRO A 59 7.35 -24.58 -0.24
C PRO A 59 6.63 -23.29 -0.63
N LEU A 60 7.34 -22.41 -1.35
CA LEU A 60 6.74 -21.20 -1.94
C LEU A 60 6.14 -21.52 -3.31
N PRO A 61 5.10 -20.78 -3.74
CA PRO A 61 4.57 -20.89 -5.09
C PRO A 61 5.64 -20.62 -6.16
N PRO A 62 5.66 -21.34 -7.30
CA PRO A 62 6.65 -21.14 -8.36
C PRO A 62 6.71 -19.71 -8.91
N ASN A 63 5.61 -18.96 -8.84
CA ASN A 63 5.50 -17.57 -9.29
C ASN A 63 5.70 -16.54 -8.15
N PHE A 64 6.25 -16.94 -7.00
CA PHE A 64 6.36 -16.08 -5.81
C PHE A 64 6.92 -14.69 -6.10
N TRP A 65 8.09 -14.60 -6.76
CA TRP A 65 8.72 -13.31 -7.08
C TRP A 65 7.97 -12.52 -8.14
N VAL A 66 7.39 -13.20 -9.14
CA VAL A 66 6.56 -12.55 -10.17
C VAL A 66 5.37 -11.83 -9.52
N VAL A 67 4.74 -12.49 -8.54
CA VAL A 67 3.63 -11.95 -7.76
C VAL A 67 4.10 -10.82 -6.83
N HIS A 68 5.19 -11.01 -6.08
CA HIS A 68 5.71 -10.02 -5.12
C HIS A 68 6.41 -8.82 -5.75
N GLU A 69 6.71 -8.87 -7.04
CA GLU A 69 7.21 -7.74 -7.81
C GLU A 69 6.18 -7.26 -8.84
N SER A 70 4.91 -7.69 -8.74
CA SER A 70 3.86 -7.25 -9.66
C SER A 70 3.42 -5.80 -9.38
N VAL A 71 2.71 -5.20 -10.34
CA VAL A 71 2.13 -3.86 -10.17
C VAL A 71 1.06 -3.89 -9.08
N GLU A 72 0.24 -4.92 -9.08
CA GLU A 72 -0.83 -5.15 -8.13
C GLU A 72 -0.29 -5.32 -6.70
N PHE A 73 0.83 -6.00 -6.51
CA PHE A 73 1.48 -6.04 -5.19
C PHE A 73 2.03 -4.68 -4.77
N GLY A 74 2.59 -3.95 -5.73
CA GLY A 74 3.01 -2.57 -5.54
C GLY A 74 1.86 -1.72 -5.01
N GLU A 75 0.73 -1.72 -5.72
CA GLU A 75 -0.49 -1.01 -5.31
C GLU A 75 -1.00 -1.51 -3.95
N TYR A 76 -1.02 -2.82 -3.73
CA TYR A 76 -1.46 -3.43 -2.47
C TYR A 76 -0.66 -2.91 -1.27
N MET A 77 0.66 -2.77 -1.44
CA MET A 77 1.59 -2.27 -0.42
C MET A 77 1.72 -0.74 -0.38
N ARG A 78 1.22 -0.02 -1.40
CA ARG A 78 1.45 1.43 -1.56
C ARG A 78 1.00 2.23 -0.34
N PRO A 79 -0.21 2.06 0.22
CA PRO A 79 -0.63 2.83 1.39
C PRO A 79 0.31 2.66 2.59
N THR A 80 0.70 1.42 2.89
CA THR A 80 1.67 1.13 3.96
C THR A 80 3.03 1.76 3.69
N LYS A 81 3.48 1.78 2.44
CA LYS A 81 4.77 2.37 2.06
C LYS A 81 4.76 3.89 2.13
N GLN A 82 3.64 4.52 1.74
CA GLN A 82 3.44 5.96 1.94
C GLN A 82 3.46 6.30 3.44
N LEU A 83 2.74 5.55 4.28
CA LEU A 83 2.76 5.75 5.73
C LEU A 83 4.18 5.62 6.31
N GLN A 84 4.95 4.60 5.90
CA GLN A 84 6.35 4.44 6.33
C GLN A 84 7.23 5.65 5.98
N VAL A 85 7.10 6.19 4.77
CA VAL A 85 7.83 7.40 4.36
C VAL A 85 7.43 8.61 5.21
N LEU A 86 6.13 8.79 5.47
CA LEU A 86 5.65 9.91 6.29
C LEU A 86 6.09 9.80 7.76
N LEU A 87 6.09 8.59 8.32
CA LEU A 87 6.61 8.31 9.65
C LEU A 87 8.11 8.60 9.73
N ARG A 88 8.89 8.16 8.73
CA ARG A 88 10.33 8.41 8.66
C ARG A 88 10.65 9.89 8.61
N ARG A 89 9.91 10.66 7.82
CA ARG A 89 10.06 12.13 7.73
C ARG A 89 9.86 12.85 9.07
N ARG A 90 9.08 12.25 9.98
CA ARG A 90 8.85 12.75 11.35
C ARG A 90 9.71 12.06 12.42
N GLY A 91 10.62 11.15 12.04
CA GLY A 91 11.45 10.39 12.99
C GLY A 91 10.69 9.35 13.81
N LEU A 92 9.51 8.91 13.35
CA LEU A 92 8.60 8.01 14.10
C LEU A 92 8.66 6.55 13.62
N GLU A 93 9.27 6.25 12.47
CA GLU A 93 9.22 4.94 11.81
C GLU A 93 9.68 3.80 12.72
N ASP A 94 10.79 3.97 13.43
CA ASP A 94 11.34 2.92 14.30
C ASP A 94 10.45 2.65 15.50
N LYS A 95 10.00 3.70 16.20
CA LYS A 95 9.11 3.57 17.36
C LYS A 95 7.78 2.94 16.96
N PHE A 96 7.19 3.42 15.86
CA PHE A 96 5.98 2.83 15.30
C PHE A 96 6.18 1.35 14.93
N SER A 97 7.30 1.00 14.29
CA SER A 97 7.60 -0.39 13.92
C SER A 97 7.79 -1.31 15.13
N ARG A 98 8.38 -0.81 16.23
CA ARG A 98 8.50 -1.57 17.48
C ARG A 98 7.13 -1.87 18.10
N ILE A 99 6.25 -0.87 18.16
CA ILE A 99 4.87 -1.04 18.62
C ILE A 99 4.16 -2.09 17.78
N MET A 100 4.17 -1.93 16.45
CA MET A 100 3.45 -2.80 15.52
C MET A 100 3.95 -4.24 15.49
N THR A 101 5.18 -4.49 15.94
CA THR A 101 5.78 -5.83 16.01
C THR A 101 5.70 -6.46 17.41
N GLY A 102 5.06 -5.79 18.37
CA GLY A 102 5.00 -6.24 19.76
C GLY A 102 6.36 -6.23 20.46
N ARG A 103 7.33 -5.47 19.95
CA ARG A 103 8.69 -5.36 20.52
C ARG A 103 8.87 -4.12 21.40
N ASP A 104 7.77 -3.42 21.68
CA ASP A 104 7.71 -2.25 22.55
C ASP A 104 7.43 -2.67 24.01
N ASP A 105 8.11 -3.75 24.43
CA ASP A 105 8.23 -4.10 25.84
C ASP A 105 9.30 -3.18 26.43
N GLU A 106 8.85 -2.19 27.17
CA GLU A 106 9.70 -1.41 28.05
C GLU A 106 10.48 -2.36 28.96
N VAL A 107 11.79 -2.48 28.69
CA VAL A 107 12.76 -2.82 29.73
C VAL A 107 12.90 -1.58 30.60
N GLU A 108 11.87 -1.28 31.39
CA GLU A 108 12.00 -0.46 32.58
C GLU A 108 11.60 -1.32 33.76
N GLY A 109 12.60 -1.60 34.61
CA GLY A 109 12.56 -2.67 35.58
C GLY A 109 11.48 -2.50 36.64
N GLU A 110 10.75 -3.58 36.86
CA GLU A 110 10.55 -4.11 38.20
C GLU A 110 10.22 -5.61 38.07
N LEU A 111 10.96 -6.44 38.82
CA LEU A 111 10.61 -7.84 39.03
C LEU A 111 9.23 -7.88 39.71
N GLY A 112 8.19 -8.11 38.91
CA GLY A 112 6.82 -8.31 39.35
C GLY A 112 6.23 -9.55 38.69
N THR A 113 6.25 -10.64 39.45
CA THR A 113 5.77 -11.98 39.12
C THR A 113 4.36 -12.02 38.49
N THR A 114 4.15 -13.05 37.65
CA THR A 114 2.87 -13.73 37.33
C THR A 114 1.82 -12.99 36.49
N GLN A 115 1.65 -13.39 35.23
CA GLN A 115 0.55 -14.30 34.82
C GLN A 115 0.65 -14.58 33.31
N THR A 116 0.89 -15.85 32.98
CA THR A 116 0.65 -16.42 31.65
C THR A 116 -0.85 -16.59 31.48
N GLU A 117 -1.59 -15.50 31.31
CA GLU A 117 -2.93 -15.56 30.75
C GLU A 117 -2.80 -15.52 29.24
N THR A 118 -3.11 -16.65 28.60
CA THR A 118 -3.29 -16.75 27.16
C THR A 118 -4.46 -15.86 26.76
N GLN A 119 -4.22 -14.55 26.63
CA GLN A 119 -5.22 -13.63 26.13
C GLN A 119 -5.54 -14.00 24.67
N PRO A 120 -6.80 -13.86 24.23
CA PRO A 120 -7.15 -14.04 22.83
C PRO A 120 -6.24 -13.17 21.95
N LEU A 121 -5.70 -13.71 20.86
CA LEU A 121 -4.85 -12.99 19.89
C LEU A 121 -5.47 -11.66 19.41
N ASP A 122 -6.79 -11.56 19.41
CA ASP A 122 -7.52 -10.34 19.07
C ASP A 122 -7.32 -9.20 20.09
N ASN A 123 -7.18 -9.52 21.39
CA ASN A 123 -6.90 -8.53 22.43
C ASN A 123 -5.49 -7.96 22.34
N GLU A 124 -4.52 -8.77 21.89
CA GLU A 124 -3.13 -8.34 21.74
C GLU A 124 -2.97 -7.38 20.56
N LYS A 125 -3.63 -7.66 19.42
CA LYS A 125 -3.64 -6.75 18.27
C LYS A 125 -4.31 -5.41 18.57
N GLU A 126 -5.42 -5.39 19.30
CA GLU A 126 -6.08 -4.14 19.64
C GLU A 126 -5.20 -3.28 20.56
N LYS A 127 -4.52 -3.88 21.55
CA LYS A 127 -3.53 -3.18 22.39
C LYS A 127 -2.39 -2.58 21.57
N ILE A 128 -1.89 -3.31 20.56
CA ILE A 128 -0.87 -2.80 19.63
C ILE A 128 -1.40 -1.58 18.87
N TYR A 129 -2.63 -1.63 18.35
CA TYR A 129 -3.24 -0.50 17.67
C TYR A 129 -3.49 0.68 18.60
N GLU A 130 -3.92 0.48 19.85
CA GLU A 130 -4.06 1.54 20.84
C GLU A 130 -2.74 2.26 21.14
N LYS A 131 -1.64 1.51 21.35
CA LYS A 131 -0.30 2.09 21.51
C LYS A 131 0.10 2.90 20.28
N ALA A 132 -0.17 2.37 19.08
CA ALA A 132 0.14 3.06 17.83
C ALA A 132 -0.70 4.32 17.67
N ARG A 133 -2.01 4.29 17.95
CA ARG A 133 -2.90 5.46 17.94
C ARG A 133 -2.38 6.55 18.86
N LYS A 134 -2.00 6.19 20.09
CA LYS A 134 -1.44 7.14 21.06
C LYS A 134 -0.19 7.83 20.51
N LEU A 135 0.75 7.06 19.97
CA LEU A 135 1.95 7.62 19.32
C LEU A 135 1.59 8.59 18.19
N LEU A 136 0.65 8.22 17.33
CA LEU A 136 0.26 9.04 16.17
C LEU A 136 -0.49 10.31 16.57
N MET A 137 -1.37 10.24 17.58
CA MET A 137 -2.08 11.42 18.12
C MET A 137 -1.11 12.43 18.76
N GLU A 138 -0.13 11.93 19.52
CA GLU A 138 0.85 12.80 20.20
C GLU A 138 1.80 13.49 19.21
N ALA A 139 2.09 12.84 18.08
CA ALA A 139 3.12 13.28 17.15
C ALA A 139 2.59 14.02 15.90
N ASP A 140 1.27 14.08 15.69
CA ASP A 140 0.67 14.65 14.48
C ASP A 140 -0.52 15.57 14.79
N GLU A 141 -0.24 16.88 14.90
CA GLU A 141 -1.24 17.92 15.20
C GLU A 141 -2.39 17.98 14.18
N GLY A 142 -2.18 17.47 12.96
CA GLY A 142 -3.18 17.42 11.89
C GLY A 142 -3.94 16.10 11.76
N GLY A 143 -3.57 15.06 12.50
CA GLY A 143 -4.21 13.74 12.47
C GLY A 143 -4.09 12.94 11.16
N GLU A 144 -3.38 13.43 10.15
CA GLU A 144 -3.23 12.79 8.83
C GLU A 144 -2.60 11.40 8.95
N LEU A 145 -1.57 11.25 9.78
CA LEU A 145 -0.91 9.96 10.01
C LEU A 145 -1.84 8.95 10.64
N LEU A 146 -2.63 9.39 11.62
CA LEU A 146 -3.59 8.54 12.31
C LEU A 146 -4.70 8.10 11.35
N GLU A 147 -5.27 9.03 10.59
CA GLU A 147 -6.31 8.73 9.61
C GLU A 147 -5.84 7.70 8.59
N ARG A 148 -4.64 7.88 8.01
CA ARG A 148 -4.04 6.92 7.09
C ARG A 148 -3.80 5.56 7.74
N ALA A 149 -3.32 5.52 8.98
CA ALA A 149 -3.08 4.27 9.69
C ALA A 149 -4.39 3.51 9.94
N GLU A 150 -5.44 4.20 10.38
CA GLU A 150 -6.78 3.62 10.59
C GLU A 150 -7.38 3.06 9.30
N GLU A 151 -7.23 3.77 8.18
CA GLU A 151 -7.65 3.25 6.88
C GLU A 151 -6.91 1.96 6.51
N ILE A 152 -5.59 1.93 6.68
CA ILE A 152 -4.77 0.74 6.43
C ILE A 152 -5.23 -0.44 7.30
N TRP A 153 -5.44 -0.21 8.60
CA TRP A 153 -5.84 -1.28 9.53
C TRP A 153 -7.25 -1.81 9.25
N ARG A 154 -8.20 -0.91 8.94
CA ARG A 154 -9.56 -1.29 8.53
C ARG A 154 -9.54 -2.16 7.27
N ASN A 155 -8.81 -1.74 6.24
CA ASN A 155 -8.70 -2.51 5.00
C ASN A 155 -7.97 -3.85 5.23
N ALA A 156 -6.89 -3.85 6.02
CA ALA A 156 -6.17 -5.07 6.39
C ALA A 156 -7.05 -6.10 7.11
N LYS A 157 -7.96 -5.64 7.99
CA LYS A 157 -8.91 -6.51 8.69
C LYS A 157 -9.87 -7.20 7.71
N VAL A 158 -10.45 -6.45 6.77
CA VAL A 158 -11.37 -7.02 5.76
C VAL A 158 -10.63 -7.96 4.82
N ARG A 159 -9.42 -7.60 4.38
CA ARG A 159 -8.54 -8.46 3.57
C ARG A 159 -8.25 -9.79 4.26
N LEU A 160 -7.88 -9.76 5.54
CA LEU A 160 -7.60 -10.97 6.31
C LEU A 160 -8.84 -11.86 6.43
N GLN A 161 -10.01 -11.29 6.74
CA GLN A 161 -11.26 -12.05 6.80
C GLN A 161 -11.62 -12.69 5.45
N SER A 162 -11.33 -12.02 4.33
CA SER A 162 -11.53 -12.58 2.99
C SER A 162 -10.55 -13.73 2.70
N LEU A 163 -9.26 -13.55 3.00
CA LEU A 163 -8.23 -14.59 2.84
C LEU A 163 -8.51 -15.83 3.70
N GLU A 164 -9.08 -15.65 4.89
CA GLU A 164 -9.50 -16.72 5.79
C GLU A 164 -10.84 -17.36 5.38
N GLY A 165 -11.49 -16.88 4.31
CA GLY A 165 -12.79 -17.38 3.84
C GLY A 165 -13.96 -17.04 4.77
N LYS A 166 -13.79 -16.13 5.73
CA LYS A 166 -14.85 -15.70 6.67
C LYS A 166 -15.89 -14.81 5.98
N ILE A 167 -15.48 -14.08 4.95
CA ILE A 167 -16.33 -13.23 4.12
C ILE A 167 -15.97 -13.41 2.64
N GLY A 168 -16.91 -13.14 1.73
CA GLY A 168 -16.65 -13.12 0.30
C GLY A 168 -15.68 -12.01 -0.09
N VAL A 169 -14.85 -12.25 -1.11
CA VAL A 169 -13.87 -11.26 -1.61
C VAL A 169 -14.55 -10.00 -2.13
N GLU A 170 -15.79 -10.09 -2.60
CA GLU A 170 -16.63 -8.98 -3.06
C GLU A 170 -16.85 -7.92 -1.98
N ARG A 171 -16.79 -8.29 -0.69
CA ARG A 171 -16.92 -7.36 0.44
C ARG A 171 -15.82 -6.27 0.43
N LEU A 172 -14.68 -6.53 -0.21
CA LEU A 172 -13.61 -5.54 -0.39
C LEU A 172 -14.06 -4.39 -1.29
N LEU A 173 -14.86 -4.65 -2.33
CA LEU A 173 -15.42 -3.61 -3.20
C LEU A 173 -16.40 -2.72 -2.44
N GLU A 174 -17.20 -3.30 -1.54
CA GLU A 174 -18.18 -2.59 -0.73
C GLU A 174 -17.54 -1.61 0.26
N VAL A 175 -16.32 -1.88 0.71
CA VAL A 175 -15.53 -0.97 1.57
C VAL A 175 -14.57 -0.08 0.78
N GLY A 176 -14.62 -0.11 -0.55
CA GLY A 176 -13.79 0.72 -1.44
C GLY A 176 -12.37 0.20 -1.69
N ASP A 177 -12.03 -1.02 -1.22
CA ASP A 177 -10.70 -1.62 -1.37
C ASP A 177 -10.56 -2.41 -2.67
N VAL A 178 -10.65 -1.69 -3.79
CA VAL A 178 -10.51 -2.25 -5.16
C VAL A 178 -9.15 -2.92 -5.36
N VAL A 179 -8.09 -2.35 -4.77
CA VAL A 179 -6.73 -2.90 -4.85
C VAL A 179 -6.65 -4.24 -4.12
N GLY A 180 -7.18 -4.32 -2.90
CA GLY A 180 -7.25 -5.57 -2.14
C GLY A 180 -8.05 -6.65 -2.87
N TYR A 181 -9.19 -6.28 -3.48
CA TYR A 181 -10.00 -7.18 -4.30
C TYR A 181 -9.20 -7.78 -5.46
N ASN A 182 -8.53 -6.93 -6.25
CA ASN A 182 -7.74 -7.37 -7.39
C ASN A 182 -6.56 -8.24 -6.95
N TRP A 183 -5.89 -7.88 -5.85
CA TRP A 183 -4.76 -8.63 -5.31
C TRP A 183 -5.14 -10.04 -4.87
N ILE A 184 -6.21 -10.19 -4.09
CA ILE A 184 -6.62 -11.49 -3.53
C ILE A 184 -7.11 -12.46 -4.61
N ARG A 185 -7.56 -11.95 -5.77
CA ARG A 185 -8.07 -12.76 -6.88
C ARG A 185 -7.00 -13.26 -7.86
N MET A 186 -5.76 -12.79 -7.75
CA MET A 186 -4.64 -13.31 -8.55
C MET A 186 -4.11 -14.62 -7.98
#